data_AF-A0A7X1GRB3-F1
#
_entry.id   AF-A0A7X1GRB3-F1
#
_cell.length_a   1.000
_cell.length_b   1.000
_cell.length_c   1.000
_cell.angle_alpha   90.00
_cell.angle_beta   90.00
_cell.angle_gamma   90.00
#
_symmetry.space_group_name_H-M   'P 1'
#
loop_
_entity.id
_entity.type
_entity.pdbx_description
1 polymer ?
#
loop_
_entity_poly.entity_id
_entity_poly.type
_entity_poly.pdbx_seq_one_letter_code
_entity_poly.pdbx_strand_id
1 'polypeptide(L)' 'MDEPGHVLTIEELSTYLKIPRSTLYKLVREGKIPSQKIGRHWRFRKETIDRWLDETQTEESNSGGEV' A
#
# COMPACT_ATOMS: atom_id res chain seq x y z
N MET A 1 -20.02 12.74 -6.06
CA MET A 1 -20.33 12.12 -4.76
C MET A 1 -19.04 11.49 -4.29
N ASP A 2 -18.22 12.28 -3.60
CA ASP A 2 -16.96 11.85 -3.03
C ASP A 2 -17.28 11.03 -1.79
N GLU A 3 -17.31 9.71 -1.95
CA GLU A 3 -17.65 8.78 -0.88
C GLU A 3 -16.47 8.76 0.12
N PRO A 4 -16.68 9.17 1.37
CA PRO A 4 -15.59 9.54 2.27
C PRO A 4 -14.80 8.30 2.69
N GLY A 5 -13.48 8.33 2.43
CA GLY A 5 -12.51 7.58 3.23
C GLY A 5 -12.71 6.06 3.27
N HIS A 6 -12.66 5.39 2.13
CA HIS A 6 -12.58 3.92 2.09
C HIS A 6 -11.27 3.46 2.74
N VAL A 7 -11.38 3.03 4.00
CA VAL A 7 -10.29 2.39 4.73
C VAL A 7 -10.38 0.89 4.50
N LEU A 8 -9.35 0.32 3.90
CA LEU A 8 -9.19 -1.09 3.63
C LEU A 8 -8.57 -1.79 4.84
N THR A 9 -9.00 -3.03 5.07
CA THR A 9 -8.30 -4.02 5.89
C THR A 9 -7.14 -4.63 5.10
N ILE A 10 -6.28 -5.41 5.78
CA ILE A 10 -5.21 -6.13 5.08
C ILE A 10 -5.74 -7.17 4.08
N GLU A 11 -6.94 -7.69 4.30
CA GLU A 11 -7.59 -8.64 3.39
C GLU A 11 -8.12 -7.94 2.14
N GLU A 12 -8.79 -6.81 2.32
CA GLU A 12 -9.27 -6.00 1.20
C GLU A 12 -8.09 -5.44 0.40
N LEU A 13 -7.03 -4.99 1.07
CA LEU A 13 -5.81 -4.53 0.40
C LEU A 13 -5.12 -5.66 -0.38
N SER A 14 -5.14 -6.88 0.14
CA SER A 14 -4.63 -8.06 -0.55
C SER A 14 -5.38 -8.33 -1.84
N THR A 15 -6.71 -8.23 -1.82
CA THR A 15 -7.55 -8.33 -3.02
C THR A 15 -7.31 -7.15 -3.96
N TYR A 16 -7.18 -5.94 -3.42
CA TYR A 16 -7.00 -4.71 -4.20
C TYR A 16 -5.68 -4.72 -4.98
N LEU A 17 -4.56 -4.98 -4.31
CA LEU A 17 -3.23 -5.04 -4.91
C LEU A 17 -2.96 -6.36 -5.64
N LYS A 18 -3.85 -7.36 -5.48
CA LYS A 18 -3.65 -8.74 -5.94
C LYS A 18 -2.35 -9.37 -5.39
N ILE A 19 -1.95 -8.98 -4.19
CA ILE A 19 -0.74 -9.46 -3.50
C ILE A 19 -1.17 -10.43 -2.38
N PRO A 20 -0.49 -11.58 -2.19
CA PRO A 20 -0.77 -12.48 -1.08
C PRO A 20 -0.64 -11.80 0.28
N ARG A 21 -1.57 -12.09 1.21
CA ARG A 21 -1.55 -11.54 2.58
C ARG A 21 -0.18 -11.70 3.26
N SER A 22 0.49 -12.84 3.08
CA SER A 22 1.82 -13.12 3.65
C SER A 22 2.88 -12.11 3.21
N THR A 23 2.91 -11.75 1.93
CA THR A 23 3.78 -10.71 1.38
C THR A 23 3.38 -9.34 1.90
N LEU A 24 2.08 -9.05 1.91
CA LEU A 24 1.55 -7.78 2.44
C LEU A 24 1.93 -7.57 3.90
N TYR A 25 1.83 -8.60 4.75
CA TYR A 25 2.31 -8.53 6.13
C TYR A 25 3.81 -8.20 6.24
N LYS A 26 4.65 -8.74 5.35
CA LYS A 26 6.08 -8.38 5.32
C LYS A 26 6.27 -6.91 4.96
N LEU A 27 5.64 -6.45 3.88
CA LEU A 27 5.75 -5.07 3.41
C LEU A 27 5.25 -4.06 4.45
N VAL A 28 4.18 -4.38 5.16
CA VAL A 28 3.64 -3.57 6.26
C VAL A 28 4.61 -3.53 7.45
N ARG A 29 5.22 -4.67 7.80
CA ARG A 29 6.22 -4.74 8.87
C ARG A 29 7.52 -4.02 8.52
N GLU A 30 7.88 -4.02 7.24
CA GLU A 30 9.03 -3.28 6.69
C GLU A 30 8.73 -1.79 6.51
N GLY A 31 7.46 -1.35 6.66
CA GLY A 31 7.06 0.04 6.46
C GLY A 31 7.05 0.49 5.00
N LYS A 32 7.09 -0.46 4.05
CA LYS A 32 7.08 -0.17 2.60
C LYS A 32 5.72 0.21 2.05
N ILE A 33 4.65 -0.16 2.77
CA ILE A 33 3.27 0.21 2.41
C ILE A 33 2.74 1.19 3.45
N PRO A 34 2.15 2.32 3.03
CA PRO A 34 1.54 3.27 3.95
C PRO A 34 0.38 2.60 4.68
N SER A 35 0.52 2.48 6.00
CA SER A 35 -0.39 1.71 6.83
C SER A 35 -0.59 2.39 8.18
N GLN A 36 -1.80 2.31 8.72
CA GLN A 36 -2.15 2.88 10.00
C GLN A 36 -2.52 1.76 10.99
N LYS A 37 -1.77 1.68 12.08
CA LYS A 37 -2.05 0.73 13.16
C LYS A 37 -3.07 1.33 14.12
N ILE A 38 -4.25 0.73 14.19
CA ILE A 38 -5.34 1.15 15.08
C ILE A 38 -5.65 -0.01 16.01
N GLY A 39 -5.19 0.10 17.26
CA GLY A 39 -5.23 -0.98 18.24
C GLY A 39 -4.47 -2.21 17.76
N ARG A 40 -5.18 -3.31 17.53
CA ARG A 40 -4.64 -4.60 17.06
C ARG A 40 -4.74 -4.80 15.55
N HIS A 41 -5.35 -3.85 14.84
CA HIS A 41 -5.65 -4.00 13.42
C HIS A 41 -4.86 -3.00 12.57
N TRP A 42 -4.49 -3.44 11.38
CA TRP A 42 -3.96 -2.57 10.33
C TRP A 42 -5.10 -2.05 9.47
N ARG A 43 -4.97 -0.78 9.09
CA ARG A 43 -5.93 -0.04 8.29
C ARG A 43 -5.19 0.76 7.23
N PHE A 44 -5.74 0.79 6.03
CA PHE A 44 -5.09 1.35 4.86
C PHE A 44 -6.07 2.28 4.17
N ARG A 45 -5.76 3.57 4.10
CA ARG A 45 -6.61 4.49 3.35
C ARG A 45 -6.39 4.25 1.86
N LYS A 46 -7.47 3.95 1.13
CA LYS A 46 -7.40 3.69 -0.31
C LYS A 46 -6.69 4.83 -1.05
N GLU A 47 -7.07 6.08 -0.80
CA GLU A 47 -6.44 7.26 -1.40
C GLU A 47 -4.92 7.35 -1.15
N THR A 48 -4.46 6.92 0.03
CA THR A 48 -3.03 6.90 0.36
C THR A 48 -2.32 5.76 -0.35
N ILE A 49 -2.95 4.59 -0.46
CA ILE A 49 -2.42 3.47 -1.24
C ILE A 49 -2.33 3.86 -2.72
N ASP A 50 -3.37 4.49 -3.27
CA ASP A 50 -3.41 4.92 -4.67
C ASP A 50 -2.23 5.87 -4.98
N ARG A 51 -2.06 6.92 -4.16
CA ARG A 51 -0.91 7.84 -4.31
C ARG A 51 0.44 7.14 -4.21
N TRP A 52 0.57 6.19 -3.28
CA TRP A 52 1.81 5.41 -3.14
C TRP A 52 2.09 4.53 -4.36
N LEU A 53 1.06 3.98 -5.00
CA LEU A 53 1.21 3.24 -6.26
C LEU A 53 1.67 4.16 -7.41
N ASP A 54 1.17 5.40 -7.47
CA ASP A 54 1.64 6.40 -8.43
C ASP A 54 3.11 6.81 -8.18
N GLU A 55 3.51 6.99 -6.92
CA GLU A 55 4.88 7.34 -6.54
C GLU A 55 5.88 6.19 -6.82
N THR A 56 5.53 4.95 -6.47
CA THR A 56 6.42 3.78 -6.64
C THR A 56 6.69 3.43 -8.10
N GLN A 57 5.74 3.66 -9.02
CA GLN A 57 5.98 3.50 -10.46
C GLN A 57 7.07 4.44 -11.00
N THR A 58 7.29 5.57 -10.33
CA THR A 58 8.31 6.54 -10.72
C THR A 58 9.71 6.12 -10.26
N GLU A 59 9.83 5.43 -9.13
CA GLU A 59 11.13 5.02 -8.57
C GLU A 59 11.73 3.77 -9.26
N GLU A 60 10.92 2.84 -9.75
CA GLU A 60 11.42 1.64 -10.46
C GLU A 60 11.97 1.93 -11.86
N SER A 61 11.79 3.16 -12.38
CA SER A 61 12.36 3.59 -13.67
C SER A 61 13.76 4.20 -13.57
N ASN A 62 14.33 4.39 -12.37
CA ASN A 62 15.63 5.07 -12.20
C ASN A 62 16.80 4.18 -11.74
N SER A 63 16.67 2.85 -11.85
CA SER A 63 17.78 1.91 -11.58
C SER A 63 18.26 1.24 -12.87
N GLY A 64 18.69 2.04 -13.86
CA GLY A 64 19.09 1.50 -15.16
C GLY A 64 20.00 2.37 -16.02
N GLY A 65 20.62 3.41 -15.46
CA GLY A 65 21.59 4.19 -16.23
C GLY A 65 22.31 5.22 -15.41
N GLU A 66 23.49 4.87 -14.89
CA GLU A 66 24.58 5.84 -14.85
C GLU A 66 25.94 5.12 -14.88
N VAL A 67 26.62 5.34 -16.01
CA VAL A 67 28.06 5.24 -16.37
C VAL A 67 28.84 3.92 -16.30
#